data_AF-T1GYF1-F1
#
_entry.id   AF-T1GYF1-F1
#
_cell.length_a   1.000
_cell.length_b   1.000
_cell.length_c   1.000
_cell.angle_alpha   90.00
_cell.angle_beta   90.00
_cell.angle_gamma   90.00
#
_symmetry.space_group_name_H-M   'P 1'
#
loop_
_entity.id
_entity.type
_entity.pdbx_description
1 polymer ?
#
loop_
_entity_poly.entity_id
_entity_poly.type
_entity_poly.pdbx_seq_one_letter_code
_entity_poly.pdbx_strand_id
1 'polypeptide(L)' 'MDSDKVLVMDSGQMVEFGTPFDLLTRSEKKVFYGMAQQTGKYMFDILFKVAEDAQGNCYKFEDVKL' A
#
# COMPACT_ATOMS: atom_id res chain seq x y z
N MET A 1 3.01 -4.79 8.22
CA MET A 1 1.62 -4.99 7.75
C MET A 1 1.80 -5.79 6.49
N ASP A 2 1.62 -7.10 6.63
CA ASP A 2 2.23 -8.08 5.73
C ASP A 2 1.20 -8.45 4.64
N SER A 3 0.56 -7.40 4.12
CA SER A 3 -0.53 -7.51 3.18
C SER A 3 0.04 -7.45 1.78
N ASP A 4 0.08 -8.59 1.11
CA ASP A 4 0.56 -8.69 -0.27
C ASP A 4 -0.24 -7.78 -1.22
N LYS A 5 -1.55 -7.60 -0.95
CA LYS A 5 -2.44 -6.67 -1.67
C LYS A 5 -3.52 -6.11 -0.74
N VAL A 6 -3.93 -4.87 -0.99
CA VAL A 6 -4.99 -4.15 -0.27
C VAL A 6 -6.10 -3.80 -1.25
N LEU A 7 -7.35 -4.00 -0.81
CA LEU A 7 -8.57 -3.66 -1.53
C LEU A 7 -9.30 -2.55 -0.78
N VAL A 8 -9.58 -1.44 -1.45
CA VAL A 8 -10.42 -0.34 -0.96
C VAL A 8 -11.78 -0.42 -1.63
N MET A 9 -12.83 -0.37 -0.81
CA MET A 9 -14.22 -0.35 -1.26
C MET A 9 -14.93 0.91 -0.78
N ASP A 10 -15.79 1.47 -1.64
CA ASP A 10 -16.70 2.56 -1.32
C ASP A 10 -18.11 2.17 -1.78
N SER A 11 -19.07 2.24 -0.86
CA SER A 11 -20.49 1.96 -1.14
C SER A 11 -20.74 0.62 -1.85
N GLY A 12 -19.92 -0.40 -1.54
CA GLY A 12 -20.01 -1.74 -2.13
C GLY A 12 -19.29 -1.92 -3.47
N GLN A 13 -18.64 -0.87 -3.99
CA GLN A 13 -17.85 -0.92 -5.22
C GLN A 13 -16.35 -0.92 -4.91
N MET A 14 -15.58 -1.66 -5.70
CA MET A 14 -14.11 -1.64 -5.65
C MET A 14 -13.60 -0.30 -6.19
N VAL A 15 -12.95 0.48 -5.34
CA VAL A 15 -12.39 1.79 -5.70
C VAL A 15 -10.93 1.68 -6.05
N GLU A 16 -10.13 1.01 -5.21
CA GLU A 16 -8.69 0.83 -5.45
C GLU A 16 -8.26 -0.59 -5.06
N PHE A 17 -7.31 -1.16 -5.79
CA PHE A 17 -6.72 -2.45 -5.48
C PHE A 17 -5.25 -2.47 -5.89
N GLY A 18 -4.36 -2.89 -5.00
CA GLY A 18 -2.92 -2.91 -5.30
C GLY A 18 -2.06 -3.22 -4.09
N THR A 19 -0.75 -3.14 -4.27
CA THR A 19 0.16 -3.22 -3.12
C THR A 19 0.02 -1.96 -2.26
N PRO A 20 0.26 -2.03 -0.94
CA PRO A 20 0.20 -0.85 -0.07
C PRO A 20 1.06 0.32 -0.61
N PHE A 21 2.22 0.03 -1.18
CA PHE A 21 3.11 1.04 -1.75
C PHE A 21 2.56 1.67 -3.04
N ASP A 22 2.02 0.86 -3.97
CA ASP A 22 1.40 1.39 -5.19
C ASP A 22 0.16 2.23 -4.86
N LEU A 23 -0.63 1.84 -3.85
CA LEU A 23 -1.81 2.60 -3.44
C LEU A 23 -1.46 3.96 -2.81
N LEU A 24 -0.31 4.05 -2.12
CA LEU A 24 0.17 5.29 -1.53
C LEU A 24 0.84 6.23 -2.56
N THR A 25 1.50 5.66 -3.57
CA THR A 25 2.40 6.44 -4.45
C THR A 25 1.86 6.60 -5.88
N ARG A 26 1.22 5.56 -6.41
CA ARG A 26 0.84 5.42 -7.83
C ARG A 26 -0.66 5.44 -8.08
N SER A 27 -1.49 5.31 -7.04
CA SER A 27 -2.94 5.35 -7.24
C SER A 27 -3.40 6.74 -7.65
N GLU A 28 -4.19 6.81 -8.73
CA GLU A 28 -4.81 8.04 -9.21
C GLU A 28 -5.95 8.50 -8.30
N LYS A 29 -6.70 7.57 -7.69
CA LYS A 29 -7.86 7.90 -6.88
C LYS A 29 -7.49 8.38 -5.46
N LYS A 30 -6.26 8.06 -5.00
CA LYS A 30 -5.67 8.46 -3.71
C LYS A 30 -6.60 8.27 -2.51
N VAL A 31 -7.51 7.30 -2.56
CA VAL A 31 -8.51 7.09 -1.48
C VAL A 31 -7.81 6.51 -0.25
N PHE A 32 -6.98 5.48 -0.47
CA PHE A 32 -6.14 4.91 0.57
C PHE A 32 -5.17 5.93 1.16
N TYR A 33 -4.55 6.77 0.31
CA TYR A 33 -3.67 7.87 0.75
C TYR A 33 -4.41 8.87 1.65
N GLY A 34 -5.63 9.29 1.27
CA GLY A 34 -6.46 10.17 2.07
C GLY A 34 -6.85 9.56 3.42
N MET A 35 -7.16 8.26 3.45
CA MET A 35 -7.43 7.53 4.70
C MET A 35 -6.20 7.46 5.60
N ALA A 36 -5.02 7.18 5.03
CA ALA A 36 -3.76 7.14 5.76
C ALA A 36 -3.35 8.53 6.28
N GLN A 37 -3.63 9.61 5.54
CA GLN A 37 -3.42 10.98 6.00
C GLN A 37 -4.32 11.33 7.21
N GLN A 38 -5.58 10.88 7.21
CA GLN A 38 -6.49 11.12 8.33
C GLN A 38 -6.03 10.45 9.62
N THR A 39 -5.25 9.36 9.52
CA THR A 39 -4.65 8.68 10.69
C THR A 39 -3.48 9.46 11.30
N GLY A 40 -3.04 10.55 10.66
CA GLY A 40 -2.00 11.44 11.14
C GLY A 40 -0.64 11.18 10.49
N LYS A 41 0.15 12.26 10.36
CA LYS A 41 1.42 12.28 9.62
C LYS A 41 2.44 11.25 10.13
N TYR A 42 2.50 11.04 11.44
CA TYR A 42 3.38 10.03 12.05
C TYR A 42 3.03 8.61 11.60
N MET A 43 1.73 8.28 11.61
CA MET A 43 1.28 6.95 11.22
C MET A 43 1.44 6.75 9.70
N PHE A 44 1.18 7.78 8.92
CA PHE A 44 1.44 7.80 7.48
C PHE A 44 2.91 7.49 7.16
N ASP A 45 3.86 8.16 7.82
CA ASP A 45 5.29 7.94 7.59
C ASP A 45 5.71 6.50 7.96
N ILE A 46 5.13 5.93 9.03
CA ILE A 46 5.35 4.51 9.40
C ILE A 46 4.76 3.57 8.35
N LEU A 47 3.51 3.79 7.94
CA LEU A 47 2.83 2.99 6.92
C LEU A 47 3.59 3.02 5.58
N PHE A 48 4.10 4.18 5.19
CA PHE A 48 4.88 4.37 3.98
C PHE A 48 6.18 3.56 4.04
N LYS A 49 6.90 3.64 5.16
CA LYS A 49 8.16 2.92 5.35
C LYS A 49 7.98 1.40 5.38
N VAL A 50 6.92 0.93 6.05
CA VAL A 50 6.56 -0.50 6.07
C VAL A 50 6.13 -0.99 4.69
N ALA A 51 5.41 -0.17 3.92
CA ALA A 51 5.01 -0.51 2.55
C ALA A 51 6.21 -0.56 1.59
N GLU A 52 7.16 0.37 1.74
CA GLU A 52 8.43 0.39 0.99
C GLU A 52 9.28 -0.85 1.30
N ASP A 53 9.45 -1.18 2.59
CA ASP A 53 10.16 -2.38 3.02
C ASP A 53 9.48 -3.66 2.50
N ALA A 54 8.15 -3.74 2.54
CA ALA A 54 7.39 -4.88 2.04
C ALA A 54 7.54 -5.04 0.52
N GLN A 55 7.54 -3.95 -0.25
CA GLN A 55 7.74 -3.99 -1.69
C GLN A 55 9.17 -4.42 -2.05
N GLY A 56 10.17 -3.88 -1.35
CA GLY A 56 11.57 -4.29 -1.49
C GLY A 56 11.81 -5.76 -1.11
N ASN A 57 11.06 -6.28 -0.13
CA ASN A 57 11.14 -7.69 0.28
C ASN A 57 10.41 -8.64 -0.68
N CYS A 58 9.36 -8.19 -1.38
CA CYS A 58 8.71 -8.99 -2.42
C CYS A 58 9.65 -9.26 -3.61
N TYR A 59 10.50 -8.31 -4.00
CA TYR A 59 11.51 -8.53 -5.05
C TYR A 59 12.66 -9.44 -4.60
N LYS A 60 12.89 -9.61 -3.29
CA LYS A 60 13.90 -10.54 -2.77
C LYS A 60 13.50 -12.01 -2.89
N PHE A 61 12.21 -12.31 -3.06
CA PHE A 61 11.72 -13.67 -3.22
C PHE A 61 11.66 -14.12 -4.70
N GLU A 62 11.61 -13.19 -5.66
CA GLU A 62 11.72 -13.50 -7.09
C GLU A 62 13.17 -13.68 -7.58
N ASP A 63 14.17 -13.13 -6.87
CA ASP A 63 15.59 -13.34 -7.16
C ASP A 63 16.17 -14.67 -6.59
N VAL A 64 15.34 -15.50 -5.93
CA VAL A 64 15.69 -16.90 -5.63
C VAL A 64 15.00 -17.82 -6.64
N LYS A 65 15.24 -17.56 -7.92
CA LYS A 65 15.02 -18.53 -8.97
C LYS A 65 16.08 -18.40 -10.05
N LEU A 66 17.30 -18.83 -9.70
CA LEU A 66 18.13 -19.79 -10.47
C LEU A 66 19.45 -20.06 -9.73
#